data_AF-A0A0K9NLJ9-F1
#
_entry.id   AF-A0A0K9NLJ9-F1
#
_cell.length_a   1.000
_cell.length_b   1.000
_cell.length_c   1.000
_cell.angle_alpha   90.00
_cell.angle_beta   90.00
_cell.angle_gamma   90.00
#
_symmetry.space_group_name_H-M   'P 1'
#
loop_
_entity.id
_entity.type
_entity.pdbx_description
1 polymer ?
#
loop_
_entity_poly.entity_id
_entity_poly.type
_entity_poly.pdbx_seq_one_letter_code
_entity_poly.pdbx_strand_id
1 'polypeptide(L)'
;VFFVESYLKKNRRDNVIKTVSKKSARRLSRTVWVIRLKGYTSWAIGYSVANLARSLLRDQRSIQPVSLLSKGFYGIGDDVEVFLSLPAMLGRSGVVSVAQIQLTDEEKNRLQNSAKTLWEIQQQLLI
;
A
#
# COMPACT_ATOMS: atom_id res chain seq x y z
N VAL A 1 9.34 0.11 -8.76
CA VAL A 1 10.03 1.33 -9.29
C VAL A 1 10.35 1.18 -10.78
N PHE A 2 10.94 0.06 -11.25
CA PHE A 2 11.25 -0.20 -12.66
C PHE A 2 10.07 -0.18 -13.66
N PHE A 3 8.89 -0.63 -13.24
CA PHE A 3 7.73 -0.72 -14.15
C PHE A 3 7.18 0.64 -14.59
N VAL A 4 7.24 1.65 -13.71
CA VAL A 4 6.71 3.00 -13.99
C VAL A 4 7.66 3.81 -14.87
N GLU A 5 8.97 3.66 -14.68
CA GLU A 5 9.97 4.30 -15.55
C GLU A 5 9.90 3.79 -17.00
N SER A 6 9.71 2.48 -17.18
CA SER A 6 9.57 1.86 -18.51
C SER A 6 8.35 2.41 -19.27
N TYR A 7 7.27 2.72 -18.55
CA TYR A 7 6.04 3.27 -19.13
C TYR A 7 6.16 4.75 -19.53
N LEU A 8 6.95 5.53 -18.78
CA LEU A 8 7.14 6.96 -19.04
C LEU A 8 8.12 7.25 -20.19
N LYS A 9 9.15 6.42 -20.39
CA LYS A 9 10.13 6.58 -21.48
C LYS A 9 9.52 6.42 -22.88
N LYS A 10 8.41 5.67 -23.00
CA LYS A 10 7.76 5.36 -24.29
C LYS A 10 6.83 6.48 -24.80
N ASN A 11 6.41 7.43 -23.96
CA ASN A 11 5.39 8.43 -24.29
C ASN A 11 5.94 9.87 -24.36
N ARG A 12 7.08 10.05 -25.02
CA ARG A 12 7.72 11.34 -25.29
C ARG A 12 7.17 11.95 -26.60
N ARG A 13 5.98 12.57 -26.54
CA ARG A 13 5.46 13.49 -27.59
C ARG A 13 4.87 14.72 -26.91
N ASP A 14 5.63 15.81 -26.97
CA ASP A 14 5.57 16.93 -26.03
C ASP A 14 4.59 18.07 -26.38
N ASN A 15 3.68 17.93 -27.34
CA ASN A 15 2.80 19.03 -27.77
C ASN A 15 1.32 18.94 -27.36
N VAL A 16 0.91 17.88 -26.65
CA VAL A 16 -0.46 17.74 -26.11
C VAL A 16 -0.57 18.30 -24.66
N ILE A 17 0.56 18.74 -24.11
CA ILE A 17 0.78 18.98 -22.67
C ILE A 17 0.05 20.23 -22.14
N LYS A 18 -0.36 21.18 -23.00
CA LYS A 18 -1.09 22.39 -22.54
C LYS A 18 -2.61 22.21 -22.48
N THR A 19 -3.20 21.45 -23.38
CA THR A 19 -4.68 21.35 -23.50
C THR A 19 -5.29 20.31 -22.57
N VAL A 20 -4.55 19.26 -22.21
CA VAL A 20 -5.04 18.20 -21.30
C VAL A 20 -4.98 18.63 -19.83
N SER A 21 -4.33 19.76 -19.52
CA SER A 21 -4.16 20.29 -18.16
C SER A 21 -5.48 20.61 -17.43
N LYS A 22 -6.56 20.96 -18.14
CA LYS A 22 -7.77 21.48 -17.48
C LYS A 22 -8.93 20.50 -17.26
N LYS A 23 -9.03 19.36 -17.97
CA LYS A 23 -10.29 18.57 -17.94
C LYS A 23 -10.19 17.09 -17.55
N SER A 24 -9.02 16.45 -17.67
CA SER A 24 -8.91 14.98 -17.47
C SER A 24 -7.97 14.56 -16.33
N ALA A 25 -7.47 15.50 -15.53
CA ALA A 25 -6.54 15.25 -14.43
C ALA A 25 -7.19 14.71 -13.13
N ARG A 26 -8.50 14.46 -13.09
CA ARG A 26 -9.22 14.09 -11.85
C ARG A 26 -8.93 12.69 -11.31
N ARG A 27 -8.22 11.83 -12.04
CA ARG A 27 -8.05 10.41 -11.69
C ARG A 27 -6.61 9.93 -11.63
N LEU A 28 -5.61 10.82 -11.72
CA LEU A 28 -4.23 10.42 -11.45
C LEU A 28 -4.03 10.30 -9.93
N SER A 29 -3.53 9.15 -9.48
CA SER A 29 -3.10 8.97 -8.10
C SER A 29 -2.04 10.03 -7.76
N ARG A 30 -2.19 10.66 -6.59
CA ARG A 30 -1.31 11.76 -6.13
C ARG A 30 0.17 11.39 -6.23
N THR A 31 0.51 10.13 -6.00
CA THR A 31 1.86 9.59 -6.15
C THR A 31 2.41 9.77 -7.56
N VAL A 32 1.63 9.49 -8.61
CA VAL A 32 2.06 9.65 -10.01
C VAL A 32 2.28 11.12 -10.33
N TRP A 33 1.49 12.02 -9.75
CA TRP A 33 1.68 13.46 -9.92
C TRP A 33 2.99 13.94 -9.28
N VAL A 34 3.31 13.49 -8.06
CA VAL A 34 4.58 13.84 -7.38
C VAL A 34 5.78 13.30 -8.15
N ILE A 35 5.72 12.06 -8.64
CA ILE A 35 6.79 11.46 -9.45
C ILE A 35 6.98 12.25 -10.74
N ARG A 36 5.90 12.68 -11.40
CA ARG A 36 6.01 13.49 -12.63
C ARG A 36 6.64 14.87 -12.41
N LEU A 37 6.42 15.47 -11.24
CA LEU A 37 6.98 16.79 -10.93
C LEU A 37 8.41 16.74 -10.43
N LYS A 38 8.72 15.80 -9.52
CA LYS A 38 9.98 15.78 -8.78
C LYS A 38 10.89 14.61 -9.17
N GLY A 39 10.36 13.61 -9.88
CA GLY A 39 11.07 12.38 -10.24
C GLY A 39 11.09 11.30 -9.16
N TYR A 40 10.81 11.64 -7.90
CA TYR A 40 10.90 10.71 -6.76
C TYR A 40 9.98 11.10 -5.59
N THR A 41 9.72 10.14 -4.69
CA THR A 41 8.92 10.32 -3.46
C THR A 41 9.76 9.94 -2.24
N SER A 42 10.46 10.90 -1.63
CA SER A 42 11.34 10.63 -0.47
C SER A 42 10.76 11.11 0.86
N TRP A 43 10.33 12.38 0.93
CA TRP A 43 9.89 13.03 2.16
C TRP A 43 8.72 12.33 2.87
N ALA A 44 7.67 11.98 2.12
CA ALA A 44 6.49 11.34 2.69
C ALA A 44 6.79 9.95 3.27
N ILE A 45 7.66 9.19 2.61
CA ILE A 45 8.06 7.85 3.06
C ILE A 45 8.95 7.97 4.30
N GLY A 46 9.93 8.88 4.29
CA GLY A 46 10.79 9.14 5.44
C GLY A 46 10.00 9.55 6.68
N TYR A 47 9.00 10.44 6.52
CA TYR A 47 8.11 10.82 7.61
C TYR A 47 7.28 9.63 8.13
N SER A 48 6.75 8.79 7.24
CA SER A 48 5.98 7.60 7.62
C SER A 48 6.81 6.63 8.47
N VAL A 49 8.05 6.34 8.04
CA VAL A 49 8.97 5.46 8.77
C VAL A 49 9.39 6.08 10.10
N ALA A 50 9.70 7.38 10.13
CA ALA A 50 10.03 8.07 11.38
C ALA A 50 8.86 8.05 12.38
N ASN A 51 7.62 8.17 11.90
CA ASN A 51 6.43 8.07 12.73
C ASN A 51 6.23 6.66 13.31
N LEU A 52 6.45 5.62 12.50
CA LEU A 52 6.43 4.22 12.96
C LEU A 52 7.51 3.97 14.02
N ALA A 53 8.75 4.39 13.75
CA ALA A 53 9.86 4.24 14.70
C ALA A 53 9.59 4.99 16.02
N ARG A 54 9.00 6.19 15.95
CA ARG A 54 8.61 6.97 17.13
C ARG A 54 7.55 6.25 17.96
N SER A 55 6.55 5.66 17.32
CA SER A 55 5.49 4.88 17.99
C SER A 55 6.08 3.68 18.76
N LEU A 56 7.00 2.95 18.12
CA LEU A 56 7.72 1.81 18.73
C LEU A 56 8.61 2.23 19.90
N LEU A 57 9.44 3.26 19.71
CA LEU A 57 10.42 3.71 20.72
C LEU A 57 9.77 4.30 21.96
N ARG A 58 8.63 4.98 21.80
CA ARG A 58 7.92 5.66 22.90
C ARG A 58 6.75 4.85 23.47
N ASP A 59 6.58 3.59 23.04
CA ASP A 59 5.43 2.73 23.40
C ASP A 59 4.09 3.48 23.32
N GLN A 60 3.86 4.22 22.23
CA GLN A 60 2.66 5.07 22.12
C GLN A 60 1.35 4.28 22.05
N ARG A 61 1.42 2.97 21.78
CA ARG A 61 0.26 2.09 21.55
C ARG A 61 -0.69 2.67 20.52
N SER A 62 -0.12 3.32 19.50
CA SER A 62 -0.89 3.93 18.43
C SER A 62 -1.31 2.86 17.41
N ILE A 63 -2.51 3.00 16.87
CA ILE A 63 -3.02 2.15 15.81
C ILE A 63 -2.48 2.69 14.49
N GLN A 64 -1.65 1.89 13.81
CA GLN A 64 -1.07 2.25 12.53
C GLN A 64 -1.34 1.13 11.50
N PRO A 65 -1.63 1.46 10.25
CA PRO A 65 -1.77 0.47 9.20
C PRO A 65 -0.38 -0.08 8.86
N VAL A 66 -0.14 -1.34 9.20
CA VAL A 66 1.13 -2.04 8.92
C VAL A 66 0.84 -3.36 8.23
N SER A 67 1.79 -3.84 7.42
CA SER A 67 1.66 -5.14 6.78
C SER A 67 1.86 -6.25 7.81
N LEU A 68 0.83 -7.07 7.99
CA LEU A 68 0.79 -8.17 8.95
C LEU A 68 0.40 -9.46 8.24
N LEU A 69 0.82 -10.58 8.81
CA LEU A 69 0.34 -11.89 8.39
C LEU A 69 -1.16 -11.99 8.70
N SER A 70 -1.98 -12.07 7.65
CA SER A 70 -3.45 -12.08 7.77
C SER A 70 -4.05 -13.48 7.84
N LYS A 71 -3.28 -14.48 8.30
CA LYS A 71 -3.74 -15.88 8.45
C LYS A 71 -4.92 -15.95 9.41
N GLY A 72 -6.02 -16.58 9.00
CA GLY A 72 -7.23 -16.73 9.80
C GLY A 72 -8.05 -15.44 10.01
N PHE A 73 -7.59 -14.28 9.53
CA PHE A 73 -8.35 -13.03 9.60
C PHE A 73 -9.25 -12.87 8.38
N TYR A 74 -10.51 -12.44 8.60
CA TYR A 74 -11.49 -12.13 7.55
C TYR A 74 -11.84 -13.30 6.59
N GLY A 75 -11.67 -14.55 7.02
CA GLY A 75 -12.00 -15.74 6.23
C GLY A 75 -10.96 -16.09 5.16
N ILE A 76 -9.73 -15.60 5.32
CA ILE A 76 -8.56 -16.08 4.55
C ILE A 76 -8.16 -17.44 5.15
N GLY A 77 -8.20 -18.49 4.32
CA GLY A 77 -7.92 -19.86 4.76
C GLY A 77 -6.54 -20.00 5.38
N ASP A 78 -6.41 -20.93 6.33
CA ASP A 78 -5.17 -21.15 7.11
C ASP A 78 -3.97 -21.58 6.25
N ASP A 79 -4.23 -21.98 5.00
CA ASP A 79 -3.24 -22.45 4.02
C ASP A 79 -2.63 -21.32 3.16
N VAL A 80 -3.12 -20.08 3.32
CA VAL A 80 -2.69 -18.93 2.48
C VAL A 80 -1.96 -17.89 3.32
N GLU A 81 -0.63 -17.84 3.20
CA GLU A 81 0.24 -16.91 3.92
C GLU A 81 0.40 -15.58 3.17
N VAL A 82 -0.58 -14.69 3.32
CA VAL A 82 -0.53 -13.34 2.71
C VAL A 82 -0.24 -12.28 3.77
N PHE A 83 0.60 -11.30 3.39
CA PHE A 83 0.80 -10.08 4.16
C PHE A 83 -0.10 -8.97 3.62
N LEU A 84 -1.02 -8.51 4.45
CA LEU A 84 -1.93 -7.40 4.12
C LEU A 84 -1.75 -6.26 5.11
N SER A 85 -1.99 -5.04 4.63
CA SER A 85 -1.97 -3.85 5.47
C SER A 85 -3.21 -3.80 6.34
N LEU A 86 -3.05 -4.13 7.61
CA LEU A 86 -4.12 -4.11 8.61
C LEU A 86 -3.79 -3.09 9.71
N PRO A 87 -4.81 -2.47 10.33
CA PRO A 87 -4.58 -1.59 11.47
C PRO A 87 -4.14 -2.42 12.67
N ALA A 88 -2.91 -2.24 13.10
CA ALA A 88 -2.37 -2.86 14.30
C ALA A 88 -1.95 -1.82 15.32
N MET A 89 -2.15 -2.17 16.58
CA MET A 89 -1.59 -1.46 17.70
C MET A 89 -0.11 -1.80 17.81
N LEU A 90 0.74 -0.78 17.64
CA LEU A 90 2.18 -0.91 17.75
C LEU A 90 2.65 -0.48 19.15
N GLY A 91 3.46 -1.31 19.78
CA GLY A 91 4.11 -1.04 21.06
C GLY A 91 5.60 -1.37 21.01
N ARG A 92 6.28 -1.32 22.16
CA ARG A 92 7.73 -1.54 22.24
C ARG A 92 8.18 -2.91 21.71
N SER A 93 7.34 -3.93 21.86
CA SER A 93 7.58 -5.29 21.38
C SER A 93 7.16 -5.52 19.92
N GLY A 94 6.82 -4.47 19.17
CA GLY A 94 6.31 -4.57 17.81
C GLY A 94 4.79 -4.54 17.78
N VAL A 95 4.16 -5.57 17.21
CA VAL A 95 2.70 -5.64 17.04
C VAL A 95 2.08 -6.25 18.30
N VAL A 96 1.30 -5.45 19.03
CA VAL A 96 0.68 -5.88 20.29
C VAL A 96 -0.68 -6.53 20.03
N SER A 97 -1.48 -5.93 19.15
CA SER A 97 -2.80 -6.44 18.80
C SER A 97 -3.22 -5.95 17.42
N VAL A 98 -4.04 -6.73 16.72
CA VAL A 98 -4.66 -6.34 15.45
C VAL A 98 -6.05 -5.82 15.75
N ALA A 99 -6.37 -4.60 15.30
CA ALA A 99 -7.70 -4.06 15.47
C ALA A 99 -8.66 -4.79 14.51
N GLN A 100 -9.59 -5.56 15.08
CA GLN A 100 -10.67 -6.18 14.31
C GLN A 100 -11.71 -5.10 13.97
N ILE A 101 -11.79 -4.77 12.68
CA ILE A 101 -12.79 -3.86 12.14
C ILE A 101 -13.94 -4.71 11.62
N GLN A 102 -15.17 -4.33 11.95
CA GLN A 102 -16.34 -4.92 11.31
C GLN A 102 -16.40 -4.42 9.86
N LEU A 103 -16.01 -5.27 8.92
CA LEU A 103 -16.06 -4.96 7.49
C LEU A 103 -17.44 -5.32 6.94
N THR A 104 -17.90 -4.54 5.96
CA THR A 104 -19.06 -4.91 5.15
C THR A 104 -18.72 -6.09 4.22
N ASP A 105 -19.73 -6.83 3.76
CA ASP A 105 -19.53 -7.98 2.87
C ASP A 105 -18.81 -7.60 1.57
N GLU A 106 -19.08 -6.40 1.04
CA GLU A 106 -18.41 -5.89 -0.15
C GLU A 106 -16.91 -5.62 0.09
N GLU A 107 -16.57 -5.00 1.22
CA GLU A 107 -15.17 -4.73 1.60
C GLU A 107 -14.42 -6.03 1.87
N LYS A 108 -15.07 -7.00 2.51
CA LYS A 108 -14.52 -8.33 2.75
C LYS A 108 -14.21 -9.05 1.43
N ASN A 109 -15.13 -9.02 0.46
CA ASN A 109 -14.89 -9.60 -0.87
C ASN A 109 -13.72 -8.90 -1.59
N ARG A 110 -13.60 -7.58 -1.49
CA ARG A 110 -12.46 -6.83 -2.08
C ARG A 110 -11.13 -7.18 -1.42
N LEU A 111 -11.13 -7.37 -0.09
CA LEU A 111 -9.95 -7.79 0.67
C LEU A 111 -9.52 -9.20 0.23
N GLN A 112 -10.47 -10.13 0.15
CA GLN A 112 -10.21 -11.50 -0.30
C GLN A 112 -9.69 -11.56 -1.74
N ASN A 113 -10.26 -10.78 -2.65
CA ASN A 113 -9.74 -10.66 -4.02
C ASN A 113 -8.30 -10.15 -4.05
N SER A 114 -7.98 -9.15 -3.23
CA SER A 114 -6.60 -8.62 -3.12
C SER A 114 -5.64 -9.68 -2.56
N ALA A 115 -6.07 -10.45 -1.58
CA ALA A 115 -5.30 -11.55 -1.01
C ALA A 115 -5.01 -12.63 -2.06
N LYS A 116 -6.02 -13.01 -2.86
CA LYS A 116 -5.88 -13.98 -3.94
C LYS A 116 -4.86 -13.55 -4.99
N THR A 117 -4.92 -12.29 -5.44
CA THR A 117 -3.94 -11.77 -6.41
C THR A 117 -2.51 -11.79 -5.86
N LEU A 118 -2.33 -11.46 -4.58
CA LEU A 118 -1.01 -11.54 -3.94
C LEU A 118 -0.51 -12.98 -3.85
N TRP A 119 -1.39 -13.91 -3.50
CA TRP A 119 -1.06 -15.34 -3.44
C TRP A 119 -0.65 -15.89 -4.82
N GLU A 120 -1.39 -15.56 -5.87
CA GLU A 120 -1.05 -15.97 -7.25
C GLU A 120 0.35 -15.51 -7.66
N ILE A 121 0.73 -14.27 -7.30
CA ILE A 121 2.07 -13.74 -7.56
C ILE A 121 3.14 -14.44 -6.71
N GLN A 122 2.85 -14.73 -5.44
CA GLN A 122 3.79 -15.46 -4.58
C GLN A 122 4.07 -16.87 -5.10
N GLN A 123 3.07 -17.58 -5.61
CA GLN A 123 3.23 -18.90 -6.22
C GLN A 123 4.14 -18.86 -7.45
N GLN A 124 4.09 -17.78 -8.23
CA GLN A 124 4.99 -17.59 -9.39
C GLN A 124 6.45 -17.32 -9.01
N LEU A 125 6.71 -16.90 -7.76
CA LEU A 125 8.08 -16.65 -7.26
C LEU A 125 8.74 -17.92 -6.70
N LEU A 126 7.98 -18.99 -6.44
CA LEU A 126 8.47 -20.28 -5.95
C LEU A 126 8.93 -21.23 -7.08
N ILE A 127 9.17 -20.68 -8.28
CA ILE A 127 9.72 -21.40 -9.45
C ILE A 127 11.25 -21.40 -9.38
#